data_AF-A0A383CX46-F1
#
_entry.id   AF-A0A383CX46-F1
#
_cell.length_a   1.000
_cell.length_b   1.000
_cell.length_c   1.000
_cell.angle_alpha   90.00
_cell.angle_beta   90.00
_cell.angle_gamma   90.00
#
_symmetry.space_group_name_H-M   'P 1'
#
loop_
_entity.id
_entity.type
_entity.pdbx_description
1 polymer ?
#
loop_
_entity_poly.entity_id
_entity_poly.type
_entity_poly.pdbx_seq_one_letter_code
_entity_poly.pdbx_strand_id
1 'polypeptide(L)'
;DPLSYDTDGDGVGDGAEVIYWESNPNLLDTDGDGYDDFDDYWPTFDLQIYITITYYNVENTDVWTEDDVYFWVIIEDGDWEMTDTVVDDDENHVNYTYSHDANDDESYFYFWVEAWDDDGEGTDDDQYDIDGGDDEDAQLFLFYYPYYGWVGGDANHAYIGESESGGWTLVLADGADDGDDNYHDAEVILLVGWNTA
;
A
#
# COMPACT_ATOMS: atom_id res chain seq x y z
N ASP A 1 -17.06 37.07 1.76
CA ASP A 1 -18.12 38.12 1.74
C ASP A 1 -19.44 37.37 1.91
N PRO A 2 -20.42 37.72 2.76
CA PRO A 2 -21.63 36.90 2.93
C PRO A 2 -22.55 36.83 1.70
N LEU A 3 -22.17 37.47 0.58
CA LEU A 3 -22.78 37.32 -0.75
C LEU A 3 -21.80 36.79 -1.81
N SER A 4 -20.65 36.26 -1.38
CA SER A 4 -19.83 35.43 -2.26
C SER A 4 -20.60 34.17 -2.67
N TYR A 5 -20.21 33.58 -3.78
CA TYR A 5 -20.68 32.26 -4.21
C TYR A 5 -19.67 31.14 -3.82
N ASP A 6 -18.48 31.58 -3.45
CA ASP A 6 -17.20 30.90 -3.24
C ASP A 6 -16.48 31.85 -2.26
N THR A 7 -16.27 31.41 -1.01
CA THR A 7 -16.05 32.31 0.15
C THR A 7 -14.59 32.44 0.58
N ASP A 8 -13.80 31.40 0.37
CA ASP A 8 -12.34 31.25 0.55
C ASP A 8 -11.60 31.56 -0.75
N GLY A 9 -12.10 31.09 -1.89
CA GLY A 9 -11.55 31.40 -3.23
C GLY A 9 -10.91 30.22 -3.95
N ASP A 10 -11.24 28.98 -3.60
CA ASP A 10 -10.67 27.74 -4.14
C ASP A 10 -11.10 27.50 -5.61
N GLY A 11 -12.35 27.82 -5.95
CA GLY A 11 -12.96 27.57 -7.25
C GLY A 11 -14.14 26.61 -7.23
N VAL A 12 -14.43 25.95 -6.10
CA VAL A 12 -15.73 25.33 -5.83
C VAL A 12 -16.68 26.47 -5.38
N GLY A 13 -17.61 26.25 -4.47
CA GLY A 13 -18.52 27.32 -4.09
C GLY A 13 -19.48 26.85 -3.04
N ASP A 14 -19.83 27.73 -2.10
CA ASP A 14 -20.28 27.40 -0.75
C ASP A 14 -21.37 26.31 -0.67
N GLY A 15 -22.25 26.28 -1.67
CA GLY A 15 -23.39 25.37 -1.74
C GLY A 15 -23.12 24.03 -2.44
N ALA A 16 -21.97 23.88 -3.11
CA ALA A 16 -21.50 22.63 -3.70
C ALA A 16 -20.62 21.86 -2.71
N GLU A 17 -19.69 22.53 -2.04
CA GLU A 17 -18.88 22.00 -0.93
C GLU A 17 -19.78 21.33 0.11
N VAL A 18 -20.66 22.12 0.76
CA VAL A 18 -21.57 21.66 1.83
C VAL A 18 -22.59 20.58 1.40
N ILE A 19 -22.83 20.36 0.10
CA ILE A 19 -23.88 19.44 -0.40
C ILE A 19 -23.31 18.19 -1.08
N TYR A 20 -22.12 18.26 -1.68
CA TYR A 20 -21.56 17.19 -2.51
C TYR A 20 -20.18 16.71 -2.05
N TRP A 21 -19.33 17.62 -1.56
CA TRP A 21 -17.97 17.32 -1.12
C TRP A 21 -17.88 17.16 0.40
N GLU A 22 -18.84 17.73 1.14
CA GLU A 22 -18.89 17.83 2.60
C GLU A 22 -17.75 18.65 3.24
N SER A 23 -16.97 19.35 2.40
CA SER A 23 -15.88 20.24 2.76
C SER A 23 -16.35 21.62 3.29
N ASN A 24 -15.41 22.49 3.69
CA ASN A 24 -15.69 23.67 4.50
C ASN A 24 -15.53 25.00 3.73
N PRO A 25 -16.63 25.73 3.42
CA PRO A 25 -16.66 26.95 2.61
C PRO A 25 -16.21 28.21 3.33
N ASN A 26 -15.17 28.07 4.14
CA ASN A 26 -14.39 29.15 4.73
C ASN A 26 -12.89 28.82 4.79
N LEU A 27 -12.47 27.69 4.21
CA LEU A 27 -11.11 27.17 4.14
C LEU A 27 -10.82 26.85 2.68
N LEU A 28 -9.65 27.25 2.21
CA LEU A 28 -9.19 26.95 0.86
C LEU A 28 -8.85 25.46 0.69
N ASP A 29 -8.55 24.82 1.82
CA ASP A 29 -7.87 23.55 2.08
C ASP A 29 -8.48 23.09 3.43
N THR A 30 -9.36 22.08 3.38
CA THR A 30 -10.32 21.77 4.45
C THR A 30 -9.75 20.94 5.59
N ASP A 31 -8.94 19.92 5.30
CA ASP A 31 -8.26 19.03 6.23
C ASP A 31 -6.87 19.55 6.61
N GLY A 32 -6.16 20.20 5.68
CA GLY A 32 -4.91 20.91 5.94
C GLY A 32 -3.66 20.23 5.41
N ASP A 33 -3.80 19.33 4.43
CA ASP A 33 -2.72 18.52 3.86
C ASP A 33 -1.76 19.38 3.00
N GLY A 34 -2.31 20.31 2.22
CA GLY A 34 -1.60 21.21 1.32
C GLY A 34 -2.23 21.42 -0.07
N TYR A 35 -3.31 20.73 -0.43
CA TYR A 35 -4.08 20.94 -1.65
C TYR A 35 -5.30 21.84 -1.42
N ASP A 36 -5.70 22.60 -2.45
CA ASP A 36 -6.94 23.39 -2.40
C ASP A 36 -8.13 22.46 -2.69
N ASP A 37 -9.28 22.62 -2.01
CA ASP A 37 -10.52 21.79 -2.11
C ASP A 37 -11.02 21.53 -3.55
N PHE A 38 -10.60 22.36 -4.51
CA PHE A 38 -10.90 22.25 -5.93
C PHE A 38 -10.02 21.25 -6.71
N ASP A 39 -8.73 21.17 -6.34
CA ASP A 39 -7.71 20.34 -7.00
C ASP A 39 -7.53 18.98 -6.30
N ASP A 40 -7.97 18.85 -5.04
CA ASP A 40 -7.99 17.63 -4.22
C ASP A 40 -9.14 16.66 -4.60
N TYR A 41 -8.91 15.34 -4.53
CA TYR A 41 -9.90 14.29 -4.76
C TYR A 41 -10.63 13.83 -3.47
N TRP A 42 -10.07 14.05 -2.26
CA TRP A 42 -10.72 13.82 -0.95
C TRP A 42 -10.62 15.01 0.05
N PRO A 43 -11.21 16.19 -0.25
CA PRO A 43 -11.11 17.45 0.52
C PRO A 43 -11.82 17.49 1.88
N THR A 44 -11.64 16.43 2.67
CA THR A 44 -12.24 16.22 3.99
C THR A 44 -11.46 15.26 4.90
N PHE A 45 -10.44 14.53 4.42
CA PHE A 45 -9.64 13.61 5.23
C PHE A 45 -8.30 13.21 4.57
N ASP A 46 -7.21 13.28 5.34
CA ASP A 46 -5.92 12.70 4.97
C ASP A 46 -6.04 11.18 4.72
N LEU A 47 -5.57 10.70 3.57
CA LEU A 47 -5.55 9.26 3.25
C LEU A 47 -4.35 8.54 3.88
N GLN A 48 -4.53 8.05 5.11
CA GLN A 48 -3.57 7.12 5.70
C GLN A 48 -3.77 5.69 5.20
N ILE A 49 -2.75 5.16 4.51
CA ILE A 49 -2.71 3.80 3.97
C ILE A 49 -1.86 2.87 4.81
N TYR A 50 -2.37 1.68 5.07
CA TYR A 50 -1.67 0.63 5.78
C TYR A 50 -1.48 -0.58 4.88
N ILE A 51 -0.26 -1.12 4.80
CA ILE A 51 -0.01 -2.42 4.15
C ILE A 51 0.48 -3.36 5.24
N THR A 52 -0.28 -4.44 5.53
CA THR A 52 0.22 -5.55 6.35
C THR A 52 0.55 -6.75 5.48
N ILE A 53 1.84 -7.11 5.41
CA ILE A 53 2.32 -8.27 4.65
C ILE A 53 2.40 -9.49 5.58
N THR A 54 1.84 -10.62 5.13
CA THR A 54 1.89 -11.94 5.77
C THR A 54 2.42 -12.97 4.79
N TYR A 55 3.58 -13.53 5.11
CA TYR A 55 4.33 -14.48 4.30
C TYR A 55 4.02 -15.93 4.68
N TYR A 56 3.92 -16.84 3.70
CA TYR A 56 3.74 -18.28 3.93
C TYR A 56 4.23 -19.13 2.75
N ASN A 57 4.65 -20.38 3.05
CA ASN A 57 5.02 -21.43 2.08
C ASN A 57 6.26 -21.10 1.21
N VAL A 58 7.43 -21.60 1.62
CA VAL A 58 8.76 -21.28 1.03
C VAL A 58 9.42 -22.51 0.43
N GLU A 59 10.03 -22.38 -0.74
CA GLU A 59 11.12 -23.27 -1.20
C GLU A 59 12.42 -22.80 -0.52
N ASN A 60 12.97 -23.59 0.42
CA ASN A 60 14.10 -23.22 1.29
C ASN A 60 15.37 -22.72 0.53
N THR A 61 15.76 -21.46 0.81
CA THR A 61 16.93 -20.70 0.30
C THR A 61 18.26 -21.22 0.86
N ASP A 62 18.53 -21.05 2.16
CA ASP A 62 19.68 -21.67 2.83
C ASP A 62 19.31 -22.93 3.64
N VAL A 63 20.17 -23.93 3.51
CA VAL A 63 20.14 -25.19 4.26
C VAL A 63 20.92 -25.12 5.59
N TRP A 64 21.42 -23.94 6.00
CA TRP A 64 22.22 -23.75 7.22
C TRP A 64 21.78 -22.60 8.15
N THR A 65 21.26 -21.48 7.64
CA THR A 65 20.49 -20.47 8.40
C THR A 65 19.00 -20.84 8.43
N GLU A 66 18.20 -20.01 9.10
CA GLU A 66 16.80 -20.24 9.44
C GLU A 66 16.03 -19.06 8.83
N ASP A 67 14.95 -19.31 8.05
CA ASP A 67 14.25 -18.33 7.19
C ASP A 67 14.29 -16.87 7.75
N ASP A 68 15.08 -15.99 7.13
CA ASP A 68 15.37 -14.63 7.63
C ASP A 68 14.88 -13.52 6.69
N VAL A 69 13.58 -13.58 6.39
CA VAL A 69 12.89 -12.70 5.45
C VAL A 69 12.78 -11.25 5.94
N TYR A 70 13.02 -10.30 5.03
CA TYR A 70 12.63 -8.91 5.14
C TYR A 70 11.97 -8.40 3.85
N PHE A 71 11.32 -7.23 3.91
CA PHE A 71 10.66 -6.62 2.77
C PHE A 71 11.18 -5.21 2.51
N TRP A 72 11.18 -4.82 1.23
CA TRP A 72 11.26 -3.42 0.80
C TRP A 72 9.88 -2.98 0.30
N VAL A 73 9.45 -1.80 0.71
CA VAL A 73 8.17 -1.20 0.29
C VAL A 73 8.40 0.22 -0.17
N ILE A 74 7.73 0.62 -1.25
CA ILE A 74 7.66 2.01 -1.72
C ILE A 74 6.22 2.29 -2.16
N ILE A 75 5.67 3.42 -1.70
CA ILE A 75 4.37 3.95 -2.12
C ILE A 75 4.61 5.24 -2.90
N GLU A 76 3.91 5.42 -4.02
CA GLU A 76 4.04 6.56 -4.93
C GLU A 76 5.50 6.80 -5.38
N ASP A 77 5.87 8.04 -5.68
CA ASP A 77 7.25 8.50 -5.94
C ASP A 77 8.09 8.65 -4.62
N GLY A 78 7.82 7.80 -3.61
CA GLY A 78 8.46 7.84 -2.29
C GLY A 78 9.93 7.38 -2.25
N ASP A 79 10.51 7.36 -1.05
CA ASP A 79 11.75 6.62 -0.79
C ASP A 79 11.41 5.16 -0.42
N TRP A 80 12.30 4.22 -0.77
CA TRP A 80 12.17 2.82 -0.35
C TRP A 80 12.36 2.68 1.17
N GLU A 81 11.44 1.96 1.82
CA GLU A 81 11.46 1.66 3.25
C GLU A 81 11.64 0.14 3.49
N MET A 82 12.61 -0.21 4.33
CA MET A 82 12.94 -1.59 4.68
C MET A 82 12.22 -1.98 5.98
N THR A 83 11.70 -3.20 6.05
CA THR A 83 11.19 -3.76 7.31
C THR A 83 12.33 -4.16 8.25
N ASP A 84 12.01 -4.45 9.52
CA ASP A 84 12.94 -5.23 10.35
C ASP A 84 13.04 -6.67 9.79
N THR A 85 14.24 -7.25 9.76
CA THR A 85 14.46 -8.68 9.47
C THR A 85 13.87 -9.56 10.57
N VAL A 86 13.22 -10.66 10.21
CA VAL A 86 12.73 -11.71 11.13
C VAL A 86 13.73 -12.88 11.16
N VAL A 87 13.92 -13.57 12.30
CA VAL A 87 14.87 -14.70 12.50
C VAL A 87 14.40 -15.56 13.72
N ASP A 88 14.47 -16.92 13.76
CA ASP A 88 14.23 -17.84 14.96
C ASP A 88 12.77 -17.88 15.55
N ASP A 89 11.97 -18.98 15.61
CA ASP A 89 12.14 -20.44 15.31
C ASP A 89 10.85 -21.11 14.73
N ASP A 90 9.71 -20.39 14.55
CA ASP A 90 8.35 -21.00 14.39
C ASP A 90 7.24 -20.02 13.90
N GLU A 91 7.55 -18.97 13.11
CA GLU A 91 6.57 -17.94 12.73
C GLU A 91 5.95 -18.16 11.34
N ASN A 92 4.82 -18.89 11.31
CA ASN A 92 4.00 -19.19 10.12
C ASN A 92 3.31 -17.93 9.51
N HIS A 93 3.72 -16.73 9.90
CA HIS A 93 3.35 -15.43 9.34
C HIS A 93 4.15 -14.31 10.03
N VAL A 94 4.76 -13.43 9.24
CA VAL A 94 5.17 -12.10 9.70
C VAL A 94 3.96 -11.15 9.60
N ASN A 95 3.97 -10.02 10.33
CA ASN A 95 3.06 -8.90 10.10
C ASN A 95 3.85 -7.59 10.24
N TYR A 96 4.30 -7.02 9.13
CA TYR A 96 4.82 -5.65 9.11
C TYR A 96 3.74 -4.70 8.61
N THR A 97 3.42 -3.64 9.35
CA THR A 97 2.46 -2.62 8.93
C THR A 97 3.18 -1.34 8.54
N TYR A 98 3.26 -1.05 7.24
CA TYR A 98 3.66 0.28 6.76
C TYR A 98 2.52 1.29 6.94
N SER A 99 2.83 2.60 7.02
CA SER A 99 1.82 3.66 7.03
C SER A 99 2.27 4.86 6.17
N HIS A 100 1.61 5.07 5.04
CA HIS A 100 1.89 6.22 4.15
C HIS A 100 0.73 7.21 4.16
N ASP A 101 1.09 8.48 4.22
CA ASP A 101 0.19 9.62 4.08
C ASP A 101 0.21 9.95 2.58
N ALA A 102 -0.74 9.39 1.84
CA ALA A 102 -0.73 9.47 0.39
C ALA A 102 -1.30 10.82 -0.06
N ASN A 103 -0.68 11.45 -1.07
CA ASN A 103 -1.32 12.58 -1.73
C ASN A 103 -2.69 12.11 -2.25
N ASP A 104 -3.72 12.83 -1.85
CA ASP A 104 -5.12 12.56 -2.14
C ASP A 104 -5.64 13.42 -3.30
N ASP A 105 -4.76 14.07 -4.06
CA ASP A 105 -5.07 14.68 -5.35
C ASP A 105 -5.37 13.64 -6.46
N GLU A 106 -5.06 12.37 -6.23
CA GLU A 106 -5.29 11.26 -7.17
C GLU A 106 -6.31 10.21 -6.70
N SER A 107 -7.05 9.68 -7.67
CA SER A 107 -8.14 8.71 -7.41
C SER A 107 -7.70 7.30 -7.02
N TYR A 108 -6.40 7.06 -7.02
CA TYR A 108 -5.72 5.82 -6.69
C TYR A 108 -4.27 6.14 -6.28
N PHE A 109 -3.66 5.25 -5.51
CA PHE A 109 -2.20 5.21 -5.39
C PHE A 109 -1.64 3.90 -5.94
N TYR A 110 -0.34 3.84 -6.14
CA TYR A 110 0.39 2.64 -6.51
C TYR A 110 1.59 2.40 -5.59
N PHE A 111 2.02 1.15 -5.51
CA PHE A 111 3.10 0.73 -4.63
C PHE A 111 3.76 -0.54 -5.14
N TRP A 112 4.99 -0.76 -4.66
CA TRP A 112 5.75 -1.99 -4.89
C TRP A 112 6.12 -2.63 -3.55
N VAL A 113 6.21 -3.95 -3.57
CA VAL A 113 6.78 -4.77 -2.51
C VAL A 113 7.84 -5.67 -3.11
N GLU A 114 8.98 -5.80 -2.44
CA GLU A 114 9.97 -6.85 -2.69
C GLU A 114 10.12 -7.69 -1.42
N ALA A 115 10.48 -8.96 -1.57
CA ALA A 115 10.80 -9.86 -0.47
C ALA A 115 12.22 -10.42 -0.66
N TRP A 116 13.02 -10.43 0.41
CA TRP A 116 14.45 -10.77 0.39
C TRP A 116 14.83 -11.64 1.59
N ASP A 117 15.87 -12.46 1.44
CA ASP A 117 16.45 -13.34 2.45
C ASP A 117 17.77 -12.75 2.99
N ASP A 118 17.90 -12.55 4.31
CA ASP A 118 19.11 -12.00 4.95
C ASP A 118 20.19 -13.07 5.13
N ASP A 119 20.85 -13.41 4.02
CA ASP A 119 22.00 -14.33 3.92
C ASP A 119 23.16 -13.95 4.88
N GLY A 120 23.10 -12.77 5.50
CA GLY A 120 23.90 -12.35 6.64
C GLY A 120 25.13 -11.50 6.31
N GLU A 121 25.85 -11.09 7.36
CA GLU A 121 26.95 -10.10 7.27
C GLU A 121 28.12 -10.52 6.35
N GLY A 122 28.06 -10.08 5.09
CA GLY A 122 29.12 -10.18 4.09
C GLY A 122 28.86 -11.15 2.93
N THR A 123 27.64 -11.65 2.84
CA THR A 123 27.04 -12.33 1.67
C THR A 123 26.22 -11.31 0.86
N ASP A 124 25.66 -11.73 -0.28
CA ASP A 124 24.75 -10.90 -1.09
C ASP A 124 23.36 -11.56 -0.96
N ASP A 125 22.39 -10.83 -0.43
CA ASP A 125 21.01 -11.30 -0.15
C ASP A 125 20.28 -11.79 -1.42
N ASP A 126 19.47 -12.85 -1.29
CA ASP A 126 18.69 -13.43 -2.39
C ASP A 126 17.22 -12.91 -2.38
N GLN A 127 16.63 -12.72 -3.56
CA GLN A 127 15.25 -12.21 -3.73
C GLN A 127 14.26 -13.37 -3.90
N TYR A 128 13.10 -13.28 -3.23
CA TYR A 128 11.98 -14.21 -3.39
C TYR A 128 11.05 -13.80 -4.55
N ASP A 129 10.49 -14.77 -5.28
CA ASP A 129 9.33 -14.50 -6.15
C ASP A 129 8.07 -14.36 -5.30
N ILE A 130 7.38 -13.23 -5.44
CA ILE A 130 6.10 -12.92 -4.81
C ILE A 130 5.05 -12.37 -5.80
N ASP A 131 5.36 -12.29 -7.10
CA ASP A 131 4.48 -11.73 -8.14
C ASP A 131 4.00 -12.78 -9.17
N GLY A 132 4.70 -13.91 -9.26
CA GLY A 132 4.37 -15.05 -10.14
C GLY A 132 4.78 -14.84 -11.60
N GLY A 133 5.79 -14.01 -11.84
CA GLY A 133 6.34 -13.69 -13.16
C GLY A 133 7.59 -14.50 -13.55
N ASP A 134 7.55 -15.13 -14.75
CA ASP A 134 8.73 -15.72 -15.44
C ASP A 134 9.62 -14.59 -16.05
N ASP A 135 10.14 -13.69 -15.20
CA ASP A 135 11.16 -12.69 -15.56
C ASP A 135 12.15 -12.32 -14.42
N GLU A 136 13.05 -11.35 -14.66
CA GLU A 136 14.16 -11.01 -13.75
C GLU A 136 13.74 -10.01 -12.64
N ASP A 137 12.53 -9.44 -12.69
CA ASP A 137 12.05 -8.34 -11.85
C ASP A 137 10.94 -8.80 -10.88
N ALA A 138 11.25 -9.62 -9.87
CA ALA A 138 10.33 -10.18 -8.86
C ALA A 138 9.76 -9.14 -7.85
N GLN A 139 9.20 -8.04 -8.37
CA GLN A 139 8.63 -6.91 -7.61
C GLN A 139 7.11 -6.92 -7.72
N LEU A 140 6.40 -7.16 -6.62
CA LEU A 140 4.93 -7.12 -6.63
C LEU A 140 4.42 -5.68 -6.77
N PHE A 141 3.99 -5.28 -7.97
CA PHE A 141 3.39 -3.98 -8.26
C PHE A 141 1.88 -4.00 -8.10
N LEU A 142 1.34 -3.07 -7.31
CA LEU A 142 -0.08 -2.95 -7.03
C LEU A 142 -0.56 -1.50 -7.15
N PHE A 143 -1.79 -1.34 -7.64
CA PHE A 143 -2.55 -0.09 -7.60
C PHE A 143 -3.82 -0.28 -6.77
N TYR A 144 -4.16 0.74 -5.99
CA TYR A 144 -5.27 0.74 -5.07
C TYR A 144 -6.18 1.95 -5.20
N TYR A 145 -7.48 1.68 -5.18
CA TYR A 145 -8.53 2.68 -5.28
C TYR A 145 -9.36 2.67 -3.98
N PRO A 146 -9.04 3.51 -2.97
CA PRO A 146 -9.68 3.51 -1.65
C PRO A 146 -11.20 3.66 -1.73
N TYR A 147 -11.69 4.54 -2.61
CA TYR A 147 -13.13 4.77 -2.81
C TYR A 147 -13.92 3.48 -3.16
N TYR A 148 -13.25 2.47 -3.73
CA TYR A 148 -13.84 1.17 -4.04
C TYR A 148 -13.27 0.01 -3.20
N GLY A 149 -12.26 0.28 -2.35
CA GLY A 149 -11.38 -0.73 -1.76
C GLY A 149 -10.74 -1.67 -2.79
N TRP A 150 -10.54 -1.25 -4.04
CA TRP A 150 -10.15 -2.17 -5.11
C TRP A 150 -8.64 -2.19 -5.32
N VAL A 151 -8.01 -3.36 -5.16
CA VAL A 151 -6.62 -3.62 -5.58
C VAL A 151 -6.61 -4.37 -6.92
N GLY A 152 -5.72 -3.95 -7.81
CA GLY A 152 -5.19 -4.77 -8.89
C GLY A 152 -3.70 -4.48 -9.09
N GLY A 153 -3.14 -4.99 -10.17
CA GLY A 153 -1.70 -5.02 -10.42
C GLY A 153 -1.36 -6.45 -10.81
N ASP A 154 -0.23 -6.94 -10.34
CA ASP A 154 0.20 -8.32 -10.55
C ASP A 154 -0.69 -9.27 -9.73
N ALA A 155 -0.98 -8.89 -8.47
CA ALA A 155 -2.06 -9.47 -7.69
C ALA A 155 -3.36 -8.64 -7.73
N ASN A 156 -4.50 -9.31 -7.48
CA ASN A 156 -5.82 -8.66 -7.41
C ASN A 156 -6.45 -8.92 -6.04
N HIS A 157 -7.27 -7.97 -5.57
CA HIS A 157 -8.05 -8.13 -4.34
C HIS A 157 -8.87 -9.43 -4.33
N ALA A 158 -8.78 -10.17 -3.22
CA ALA A 158 -9.59 -11.35 -2.94
C ALA A 158 -10.87 -11.00 -2.15
N TYR A 159 -10.81 -9.99 -1.28
CA TYR A 159 -11.93 -9.54 -0.45
C TYR A 159 -11.79 -8.08 -0.04
N ILE A 160 -12.92 -7.38 0.13
CA ILE A 160 -12.99 -5.97 0.53
C ILE A 160 -13.92 -5.85 1.75
N GLY A 161 -13.47 -5.14 2.79
CA GLY A 161 -14.24 -4.83 4.00
C GLY A 161 -14.28 -3.33 4.26
N GLU A 162 -15.45 -2.81 4.64
CA GLU A 162 -15.69 -1.38 4.85
C GLU A 162 -16.23 -1.11 6.26
N SER A 163 -16.03 0.12 6.73
CA SER A 163 -16.55 0.67 8.00
C SER A 163 -17.11 2.09 7.80
N GLU A 164 -17.55 2.74 8.89
CA GLU A 164 -18.02 4.15 8.82
C GLU A 164 -16.86 5.16 8.68
N SER A 165 -15.60 4.73 8.86
CA SER A 165 -14.39 5.55 8.75
C SER A 165 -13.29 4.75 8.03
N GLY A 166 -13.42 4.61 6.71
CA GLY A 166 -12.50 3.81 5.88
C GLY A 166 -12.73 2.29 5.95
N GLY A 167 -11.74 1.51 5.49
CA GLY A 167 -11.87 0.08 5.24
C GLY A 167 -10.54 -0.65 5.04
N TRP A 168 -10.62 -1.84 4.44
CA TRP A 168 -9.47 -2.69 4.14
C TRP A 168 -9.75 -3.67 3.01
N THR A 169 -8.66 -4.12 2.38
CA THR A 169 -8.69 -5.01 1.23
C THR A 169 -7.66 -6.11 1.41
N LEU A 170 -8.12 -7.35 1.30
CA LEU A 170 -7.25 -8.52 1.30
C LEU A 170 -6.79 -8.79 -0.14
N VAL A 171 -5.49 -8.84 -0.34
CA VAL A 171 -4.80 -9.27 -1.56
C VAL A 171 -4.13 -10.60 -1.26
N LEU A 172 -4.14 -11.49 -2.25
CA LEU A 172 -3.36 -12.72 -2.23
C LEU A 172 -2.47 -12.65 -3.48
N ALA A 173 -1.16 -12.73 -3.29
CA ALA A 173 -0.19 -12.85 -4.37
C ALA A 173 0.53 -14.20 -4.20
N ASP A 174 0.54 -14.99 -5.26
CA ASP A 174 1.21 -16.28 -5.34
C ASP A 174 2.38 -16.19 -6.34
N GLY A 175 3.63 -16.11 -5.82
CA GLY A 175 4.85 -16.40 -6.58
C GLY A 175 4.92 -17.89 -6.92
N ALA A 176 4.10 -18.30 -7.90
CA ALA A 176 3.65 -19.68 -8.00
C ALA A 176 4.56 -20.57 -8.86
N ASP A 177 5.25 -21.57 -8.23
CA ASP A 177 6.00 -22.71 -8.82
C ASP A 177 5.84 -22.83 -10.34
N ASP A 178 6.65 -22.05 -11.05
CA ASP A 178 6.67 -21.98 -12.51
C ASP A 178 7.71 -22.96 -13.12
N GLY A 179 8.63 -23.43 -12.29
CA GLY A 179 9.69 -24.40 -12.61
C GLY A 179 11.03 -23.77 -13.00
N ASP A 180 11.26 -22.51 -12.64
CA ASP A 180 12.56 -21.86 -12.47
C ASP A 180 13.49 -22.61 -11.46
N ASP A 181 14.81 -22.38 -11.52
CA ASP A 181 15.85 -23.01 -10.66
C ASP A 181 16.69 -21.93 -9.90
N ASN A 182 16.32 -20.65 -9.97
CA ASN A 182 17.10 -19.48 -9.52
C ASN A 182 16.41 -18.58 -8.48
N TYR A 183 15.08 -18.53 -8.46
CA TYR A 183 14.29 -17.79 -7.47
C TYR A 183 13.53 -18.76 -6.58
N HIS A 184 13.23 -18.30 -5.37
CA HIS A 184 12.55 -19.11 -4.37
C HIS A 184 11.09 -18.64 -4.26
N ASP A 185 10.16 -19.54 -4.56
CA ASP A 185 8.71 -19.29 -4.51
C ASP A 185 8.27 -18.85 -3.10
N ALA A 186 7.47 -17.78 -3.04
CA ALA A 186 6.82 -17.33 -1.81
C ALA A 186 5.37 -16.88 -2.05
N GLU A 187 4.45 -17.29 -1.17
CA GLU A 187 3.09 -16.76 -1.15
C GLU A 187 2.95 -15.63 -0.11
N VAL A 188 2.38 -14.49 -0.52
CA VAL A 188 2.14 -13.35 0.38
C VAL A 188 0.67 -12.91 0.39
N ILE A 189 0.20 -12.59 1.59
CA ILE A 189 -1.11 -11.98 1.85
C ILE A 189 -0.86 -10.52 2.22
N LEU A 190 -1.49 -9.59 1.51
CA LEU A 190 -1.45 -8.17 1.87
C LEU A 190 -2.81 -7.72 2.39
N LEU A 191 -2.82 -7.01 3.51
CA LEU A 191 -3.98 -6.27 3.99
C LEU A 191 -3.75 -4.78 3.72
N VAL A 192 -4.34 -4.26 2.63
CA VAL A 192 -4.29 -2.84 2.26
C VAL A 192 -5.46 -2.12 2.94
N GLY A 193 -5.18 -1.40 4.02
CA GLY A 193 -6.14 -0.61 4.77
C GLY A 193 -6.14 0.88 4.37
N TRP A 194 -7.27 1.55 4.53
CA TRP A 194 -7.36 3.01 4.52
C TRP A 194 -8.26 3.49 5.66
N ASN A 195 -7.98 4.67 6.20
CA ASN A 195 -8.83 5.33 7.19
C ASN A 195 -9.12 6.76 6.73
N THR A 196 -10.30 7.27 7.11
CA THR A 196 -10.68 8.67 6.98
C THR A 196 -10.59 9.26 8.39
N ALA A 197 -9.50 9.98 8.70
CA ALA A 197 -9.07 10.27 10.08
C ALA A 197 -9.95 11.29 10.85
#